data_AF-A0A1I0R7K8-F1
#
_entry.id   AF-A0A1I0R7K8-F1
#
_cell.length_a   1.000
_cell.length_b   1.000
_cell.length_c   1.000
_cell.angle_alpha   90.00
_cell.angle_beta   90.00
_cell.angle_gamma   90.00
#
_symmetry.space_group_name_H-M   'P 1'
#
loop_
_entity.id
_entity.type
_entity.pdbx_description
1 polymer ?
#
loop_
_entity_poly.entity_id
_entity_poly.type
_entity_poly.pdbx_seq_one_letter_code
_entity_poly.pdbx_strand_id
1 'polypeptide(L)'
;MMKKLFPLFPVLLLLLLAACFKEKMAVVGLPNDIDPNDTTQAPVKNGVKRKVLLIGISGVRGDAMREATAPNILGLIPHAVYSFDAVTQAPTNSGATWSSLLTGVWSDKHGVTDNTFAGNRFIRFPMGFRYLKTLLPQLRTLSLQAWPAVNNQLVTQADVTVSLPDNDAAVRDSAVNRLKTDPADIVVVGFSQVQTTAHNRGYGPAVPEYMSAITTVDGYVGDLLTALNSRPEKEKEDWLIIVTSDHGGTGNTEGSSSFPERNIFTIISNKKFTKKEVVPPLNSLRAIRYSEIGDYAYSKDPLYNFDSIKQFTVALSVRSAGFDYDPSFIGNKNWASGNNAGWLLCPKGSDKWKFQAGDGAGGARVDLTSTGPAITDNMWHTIAITVDRRTAPGTVVLFQDGVQAGTSSLNNLSPFAPSNDIKLAVGEDITGTYRETDGGADFQLANIRIWDTVWAKADMQKYNHCDTVQVTNPYYSRMIGWWKGIENTGNKLTDAGPLKRDLTLHNPAQWLTQEIDFCNGAIPAPVPQTVDVLPTLLSWLHIAVDPGWNLDGVSWLP
;
A
#
# COMPACT_ATOMS: atom_id res chain seq x y z
N MET A 1 29.41 31.95 -78.82
CA MET A 1 28.93 30.65 -78.30
C MET A 1 28.95 30.73 -76.78
N MET A 2 27.92 30.17 -76.14
CA MET A 2 27.36 30.60 -74.85
C MET A 2 28.30 30.56 -73.64
N LYS A 3 28.36 31.68 -72.91
CA LYS A 3 28.69 31.74 -71.48
C LYS A 3 27.56 31.06 -70.70
N LYS A 4 27.82 29.91 -70.07
CA LYS A 4 26.90 29.33 -69.09
C LYS A 4 27.30 29.78 -67.69
N LEU A 5 26.55 30.75 -67.16
CA LEU A 5 26.36 30.90 -65.72
C LEU A 5 25.76 29.58 -65.21
N PHE A 6 26.40 28.94 -64.24
CA PHE A 6 25.74 27.94 -63.40
C PHE A 6 25.21 28.65 -62.14
N PRO A 7 23.93 28.49 -61.79
CA PRO A 7 23.31 29.26 -60.73
C PRO A 7 23.69 28.67 -59.37
N LEU A 8 24.15 29.54 -58.47
CA LEU A 8 24.48 29.26 -57.07
C LEU A 8 23.22 29.01 -56.21
N PHE A 9 22.20 28.35 -56.76
CA PHE A 9 20.84 28.33 -56.20
C PHE A 9 20.31 26.99 -55.62
N PRO A 10 20.98 25.82 -55.68
CA PRO A 10 20.47 24.64 -54.96
C PRO A 10 21.11 24.43 -53.59
N VAL A 11 22.25 25.06 -53.27
CA VAL A 11 22.94 24.84 -51.98
C VAL A 11 22.33 25.65 -50.83
N LEU A 12 21.70 26.80 -51.13
CA LEU A 12 21.00 27.58 -50.12
C LEU A 12 19.63 26.98 -49.75
N LEU A 13 19.03 26.17 -50.62
CA LEU A 13 17.72 25.56 -50.38
C LEU A 13 17.80 24.30 -49.50
N LEU A 14 18.93 23.58 -49.50
CA LEU A 14 19.14 22.45 -48.58
C LEU A 14 19.47 22.88 -47.14
N LEU A 15 20.03 24.08 -46.93
CA LEU A 15 20.21 24.66 -45.60
C LEU A 15 18.91 25.26 -45.03
N LEU A 16 17.91 25.53 -45.87
CA LEU A 16 16.57 25.98 -45.45
C LEU A 16 15.61 24.82 -45.15
N LEU A 17 15.88 23.60 -45.62
CA LEU A 17 15.04 22.41 -45.35
C LEU A 17 15.47 21.61 -44.10
N ALA A 18 16.69 21.81 -43.60
CA ALA A 18 17.11 21.30 -42.28
C ALA A 18 16.53 22.12 -41.10
N ALA A 19 15.89 23.26 -41.38
CA ALA A 19 15.27 24.13 -40.38
C ALA A 19 13.79 23.79 -40.09
N CYS A 20 13.21 22.78 -40.75
CA CYS A 20 11.76 22.56 -40.74
C CYS A 20 11.26 21.23 -40.12
N PHE A 21 12.14 20.47 -39.46
CA PHE A 21 11.75 19.36 -38.58
C PHE A 21 12.40 19.47 -37.19
N LYS A 22 12.40 20.69 -36.62
CA LYS A 22 12.25 20.80 -35.16
C LYS A 22 10.84 20.31 -34.87
N GLU A 23 10.71 19.04 -34.52
CA GLU A 23 9.51 18.58 -33.83
C GLU A 23 9.24 19.59 -32.72
N LYS A 24 8.10 20.26 -32.88
CA LYS A 24 7.44 21.02 -31.85
C LYS A 24 7.08 20.03 -30.75
N MET A 25 8.08 19.65 -29.95
CA MET A 25 7.86 19.50 -28.53
C MET A 25 7.22 20.83 -28.13
N ALA A 26 5.93 20.79 -27.85
CA ALA A 26 5.30 21.82 -27.07
C ALA A 26 6.11 21.87 -25.77
N VAL A 27 7.12 22.74 -25.75
CA VAL A 27 7.40 23.54 -24.57
C VAL A 27 6.02 24.10 -24.26
N VAL A 28 5.38 23.53 -23.23
CA VAL A 28 4.29 24.22 -22.54
C VAL A 28 4.85 25.62 -22.36
N GLY A 29 4.25 26.58 -23.07
CA GLY A 29 4.82 27.90 -23.28
C GLY A 29 5.22 28.50 -21.94
N LEU A 30 6.16 29.46 -21.97
CA LEU A 30 6.33 30.38 -20.84
C LEU A 30 4.92 30.78 -20.36
N PRO A 31 4.61 30.65 -19.06
CA PRO A 31 3.29 30.93 -18.54
C PRO A 31 2.83 32.29 -19.06
N ASN A 32 1.72 32.31 -19.78
CA ASN A 32 0.99 33.54 -20.08
C ASN A 32 0.25 34.00 -18.81
N ASP A 33 1.00 34.24 -17.74
CA ASP A 33 0.51 34.90 -16.53
C ASP A 33 1.69 35.45 -15.70
N ILE A 34 2.66 36.09 -16.37
CA ILE A 34 3.44 37.11 -15.68
C ILE A 34 2.53 38.33 -15.59
N ASP A 35 1.87 38.52 -14.44
CA ASP A 35 1.49 39.87 -14.04
C ASP A 35 2.80 40.69 -13.95
N PRO A 36 3.03 41.68 -14.83
CA PRO A 36 4.26 42.46 -14.83
C PRO A 36 4.43 43.30 -13.55
N ASN A 37 3.42 43.34 -12.69
CA ASN A 37 3.44 43.99 -11.38
C ASN A 37 3.62 43.01 -10.21
N ASP A 38 3.78 41.71 -10.43
CA ASP A 38 4.02 40.75 -9.34
C ASP A 38 5.46 40.87 -8.80
N THR A 39 5.61 41.67 -7.75
CA THR A 39 6.83 41.84 -6.97
C THR A 39 6.85 40.95 -5.71
N THR A 40 6.07 39.86 -5.67
CA THR A 40 5.91 39.08 -4.43
C THR A 40 7.24 38.50 -3.97
N GLN A 41 7.73 39.03 -2.85
CA GLN A 41 8.73 38.37 -2.03
C GLN A 41 8.16 37.03 -1.54
N ALA A 42 9.05 36.09 -1.18
CA ALA A 42 8.65 34.82 -0.54
C ALA A 42 7.59 35.12 0.55
N PRO A 43 6.51 34.33 0.70
CA PRO A 43 5.35 34.77 1.47
C PRO A 43 5.73 35.16 2.91
N VAL A 44 5.81 36.46 3.14
CA VAL A 44 6.05 37.04 4.47
C VAL A 44 4.68 37.43 5.01
N LYS A 45 3.89 36.47 5.51
CA LYS A 45 2.67 36.82 6.23
C LYS A 45 3.09 37.38 7.59
N ASN A 46 2.86 38.67 7.82
CA ASN A 46 3.15 39.37 9.07
C ASN A 46 4.63 39.32 9.53
N GLY A 47 5.60 39.27 8.61
CA GLY A 47 7.03 39.23 8.95
C GLY A 47 7.61 37.83 9.16
N VAL A 48 6.80 36.76 9.07
CA VAL A 48 7.24 35.37 9.28
C VAL A 48 7.51 34.67 7.95
N LYS A 49 8.71 34.11 7.77
CA LYS A 49 9.14 33.36 6.58
C LYS A 49 8.86 31.87 6.71
N ARG A 50 8.20 31.28 5.73
CA ARG A 50 8.04 29.82 5.63
C ARG A 50 9.33 29.16 5.16
N LYS A 51 9.75 28.13 5.89
CA LYS A 51 10.98 27.39 5.67
C LYS A 51 10.71 25.89 5.72
N VAL A 52 11.63 25.08 5.18
CA VAL A 52 11.46 23.62 5.08
C VAL A 52 12.74 22.91 5.50
N LEU A 53 12.61 21.96 6.43
CA LEU A 53 13.63 20.95 6.70
C LEU A 53 13.08 19.59 6.24
N LEU A 54 13.68 19.03 5.18
CA LEU A 54 13.36 17.71 4.67
C LEU A 54 14.47 16.73 5.07
N ILE A 55 14.13 15.68 5.80
CA ILE A 55 15.05 14.65 6.27
C ILE A 55 14.64 13.32 5.63
N GLY A 56 15.51 12.76 4.79
CA GLY A 56 15.37 11.40 4.25
C GLY A 56 16.29 10.43 5.00
N ILE A 57 15.75 9.33 5.51
CA ILE A 57 16.51 8.28 6.18
C ILE A 57 16.38 7.00 5.36
N SER A 58 17.48 6.59 4.71
CA SER A 58 17.42 5.50 3.75
C SER A 58 17.20 4.16 4.44
N GLY A 59 16.33 3.32 3.87
CA GLY A 59 16.11 1.94 4.32
C GLY A 59 15.35 1.75 5.63
N VAL A 60 14.56 2.75 6.08
CA VAL A 60 13.73 2.60 7.29
C VAL A 60 12.32 2.13 6.93
N ARG A 61 11.97 0.92 7.37
CA ARG A 61 10.59 0.43 7.39
C ARG A 61 9.72 1.20 8.39
N GLY A 62 8.48 1.44 8.03
CA GLY A 62 7.54 2.15 8.88
C GLY A 62 7.10 1.37 10.12
N ASP A 63 6.93 0.05 10.02
CA ASP A 63 6.68 -0.82 11.18
C ASP A 63 7.82 -0.76 12.22
N ALA A 64 9.07 -0.73 11.76
CA ALA A 64 10.22 -0.57 12.63
C ALA A 64 10.28 0.82 13.28
N MET A 65 9.98 1.90 12.54
CA MET A 65 9.93 3.25 13.11
C MET A 65 8.84 3.37 14.18
N ARG A 66 7.71 2.66 14.02
CA ARG A 66 6.62 2.61 15.03
C ARG A 66 7.08 2.01 16.36
N GLU A 67 7.96 1.02 16.32
CA GLU A 67 8.47 0.30 17.50
C GLU A 67 9.79 0.85 18.05
N ALA A 68 10.49 1.70 17.31
CA ALA A 68 11.81 2.19 17.66
C ALA A 68 11.80 3.13 18.88
N THR A 69 12.87 3.09 19.67
CA THR A 69 13.19 4.12 20.66
C THR A 69 13.70 5.36 19.93
N ALA A 70 12.78 6.16 19.36
CA ALA A 70 13.09 7.35 18.57
C ALA A 70 12.42 8.60 19.15
N PRO A 71 12.80 9.07 20.35
CA PRO A 71 12.11 10.16 21.05
C PRO A 71 12.09 11.49 20.29
N ASN A 72 13.08 11.78 19.42
CA ASN A 72 13.13 13.05 18.70
C ASN A 72 12.21 13.06 17.47
N ILE A 73 12.25 12.01 16.66
CA ILE A 73 11.39 11.82 15.49
C ILE A 73 9.94 11.64 15.94
N LEU A 74 9.69 10.73 16.90
CA LEU A 74 8.34 10.50 17.44
C LEU A 74 7.83 11.72 18.23
N GLY A 75 8.73 12.55 18.76
CA GLY A 75 8.40 13.83 19.41
C GLY A 75 7.76 14.86 18.49
N LEU A 76 7.86 14.71 17.16
CA LEU A 76 7.20 15.58 16.17
C LEU A 76 5.70 15.26 15.99
N ILE A 77 5.27 14.04 16.33
CA ILE A 77 3.92 13.50 16.08
C ILE A 77 2.78 14.34 16.69
N PRO A 78 2.89 14.90 17.91
CA PRO A 78 1.83 15.73 18.48
C PRO A 78 1.41 16.92 17.58
N HIS A 79 2.30 17.33 16.68
CA HIS A 79 2.12 18.45 15.75
C HIS A 79 2.33 18.01 14.29
N ALA A 80 1.86 16.82 13.91
CA ALA A 80 2.10 16.28 12.58
C ALA A 80 0.88 15.63 11.93
N VAL A 81 0.85 15.69 10.60
CA VAL A 81 0.21 14.69 9.76
C VAL A 81 1.25 13.60 9.48
N TYR A 82 0.98 12.35 9.84
CA TYR A 82 1.98 11.29 9.75
C TYR A 82 1.40 9.93 9.38
N SER A 83 2.24 9.03 8.90
CA SER A 83 1.92 7.63 8.67
C SER A 83 3.17 6.76 8.86
N PHE A 84 3.01 5.65 9.58
CA PHE A 84 4.01 4.56 9.59
C PHE A 84 3.70 3.50 8.52
N ASP A 85 2.64 3.69 7.77
CA ASP A 85 2.14 2.77 6.76
C ASP A 85 2.22 3.43 5.37
N ALA A 86 2.99 4.51 5.26
CA ALA A 86 3.31 5.18 4.01
C ALA A 86 4.04 4.22 3.05
N VAL A 87 3.97 4.51 1.75
CA VAL A 87 4.50 3.60 0.73
C VAL A 87 5.29 4.32 -0.36
N THR A 88 6.28 3.63 -0.91
CA THR A 88 6.91 3.99 -2.18
C THR A 88 6.46 3.05 -3.31
N GLN A 89 6.82 3.41 -4.55
CA GLN A 89 6.58 2.60 -5.74
C GLN A 89 7.48 1.36 -5.75
N ALA A 90 6.91 0.26 -6.26
CA ALA A 90 7.65 -0.95 -6.59
C ALA A 90 8.09 -0.98 -8.07
N PRO A 91 9.18 -1.70 -8.40
CA PRO A 91 10.17 -2.27 -7.47
C PRO A 91 10.91 -1.17 -6.71
N THR A 92 11.33 -1.45 -5.48
CA THR A 92 11.99 -0.43 -4.66
C THR A 92 13.42 -0.17 -5.10
N ASN A 93 13.79 1.10 -5.21
CA ASN A 93 15.15 1.50 -5.53
C ASN A 93 15.41 2.92 -5.05
N SER A 94 16.53 3.18 -4.38
CA SER A 94 16.84 4.51 -3.85
C SER A 94 16.86 5.60 -4.92
N GLY A 95 17.48 5.35 -6.08
CA GLY A 95 17.55 6.33 -7.18
C GLY A 95 16.17 6.67 -7.74
N ALA A 96 15.33 5.66 -7.95
CA ALA A 96 13.95 5.84 -8.38
C ALA A 96 13.13 6.60 -7.32
N THR A 97 13.17 6.17 -6.05
CA THR A 97 12.39 6.80 -5.00
C THR A 97 12.82 8.24 -4.73
N TRP A 98 14.12 8.53 -4.59
CA TRP A 98 14.59 9.90 -4.38
C TRP A 98 14.21 10.81 -5.55
N SER A 99 14.20 10.27 -6.78
CA SER A 99 13.68 10.99 -7.95
C SER A 99 12.18 11.25 -7.81
N SER A 100 11.37 10.27 -7.41
CA SER A 100 9.93 10.46 -7.19
C SER A 100 9.64 11.49 -6.10
N LEU A 101 10.39 11.43 -5.00
CA LEU A 101 10.31 12.36 -3.87
C LEU A 101 10.55 13.81 -4.30
N LEU A 102 11.55 14.03 -5.16
CA LEU A 102 11.96 15.37 -5.58
C LEU A 102 11.28 15.86 -6.86
N THR A 103 10.65 15.00 -7.65
CA THR A 103 9.90 15.39 -8.87
C THR A 103 8.39 15.43 -8.67
N GLY A 104 7.87 14.75 -7.64
CA GLY A 104 6.43 14.63 -7.40
C GLY A 104 5.69 13.74 -8.40
N VAL A 105 6.41 12.95 -9.19
CA VAL A 105 5.87 11.99 -10.17
C VAL A 105 6.55 10.63 -10.01
N TRP A 106 5.93 9.58 -10.54
CA TRP A 106 6.46 8.21 -10.47
C TRP A 106 7.53 7.90 -11.53
N SER A 107 8.19 6.75 -11.39
CA SER A 107 9.30 6.33 -12.26
C SER A 107 8.93 6.12 -13.72
N ASP A 108 7.68 5.77 -14.02
CA ASP A 108 7.15 5.68 -15.38
C ASP A 108 7.09 7.06 -16.07
N LYS A 109 6.91 8.14 -15.29
CA LYS A 109 7.02 9.52 -15.75
C LYS A 109 8.46 10.01 -15.78
N HIS A 110 9.15 10.08 -14.63
CA HIS A 110 10.51 10.66 -14.57
C HIS A 110 11.61 9.77 -15.17
N GLY A 111 11.33 8.51 -15.47
CA GLY A 111 12.20 7.61 -16.25
C GLY A 111 13.40 7.04 -15.50
N VAL A 112 13.45 7.12 -14.16
CA VAL A 112 14.55 6.54 -13.36
C VAL A 112 14.04 5.27 -12.69
N THR A 113 14.66 4.14 -13.00
CA THR A 113 14.28 2.81 -12.48
C THR A 113 15.37 2.17 -11.62
N ASP A 114 16.57 2.74 -11.58
CA ASP A 114 17.70 2.24 -10.81
C ASP A 114 18.65 3.38 -10.35
N ASN A 115 19.73 3.00 -9.66
CA ASN A 115 20.72 3.93 -9.11
C ASN A 115 21.68 4.53 -10.17
N THR A 116 21.54 4.19 -11.45
CA THR A 116 22.34 4.79 -12.53
C THR A 116 21.74 6.10 -13.02
N PHE A 117 20.45 6.34 -12.76
CA PHE A 117 19.68 7.49 -13.28
C PHE A 117 19.63 7.58 -14.81
N ALA A 118 20.01 6.50 -15.51
CA ALA A 118 19.92 6.43 -16.96
C ALA A 118 18.45 6.48 -17.42
N GLY A 119 18.21 7.13 -18.56
CA GLY A 119 16.86 7.27 -19.11
C GLY A 119 15.97 8.31 -18.42
N ASN A 120 16.51 9.07 -17.46
CA ASN A 120 15.76 10.12 -16.78
C ASN A 120 15.15 11.14 -17.76
N ARG A 121 14.01 11.69 -17.36
CA ARG A 121 13.23 12.67 -18.11
C ARG A 121 13.11 13.98 -17.34
N PHE A 122 14.15 14.38 -16.60
CA PHE A 122 14.13 15.54 -15.71
C PHE A 122 13.94 16.89 -16.43
N ILE A 123 14.10 16.93 -17.75
CA ILE A 123 13.70 18.10 -18.56
C ILE A 123 12.18 18.24 -18.58
N ARG A 124 11.45 17.14 -18.72
CA ARG A 124 9.97 17.09 -18.77
C ARG A 124 9.35 17.08 -17.38
N PHE A 125 9.97 16.38 -16.43
CA PHE A 125 9.53 16.27 -15.04
C PHE A 125 10.67 16.77 -14.13
N PRO A 126 10.81 18.09 -13.97
CA PRO A 126 11.94 18.64 -13.24
C PRO A 126 11.83 18.44 -11.74
N MET A 127 13.00 18.48 -11.11
CA MET A 127 13.17 18.45 -9.66
C MET A 127 12.59 19.70 -9.02
N GLY A 128 12.15 19.58 -7.76
CA GLY A 128 11.59 20.65 -6.95
C GLY A 128 12.44 21.91 -6.94
N PHE A 129 13.76 21.75 -6.85
CA PHE A 129 14.72 22.86 -6.88
C PHE A 129 14.59 23.73 -8.13
N ARG A 130 14.20 23.16 -9.28
CA ARG A 130 13.97 23.94 -10.49
C ARG A 130 12.74 24.83 -10.37
N TYR A 131 11.63 24.31 -9.83
CA TYR A 131 10.45 25.13 -9.56
C TYR A 131 10.78 26.23 -8.55
N LEU A 132 11.48 25.87 -7.47
CA LEU A 132 11.89 26.81 -6.42
C LEU A 132 12.77 27.94 -6.98
N LYS A 133 13.78 27.62 -7.79
CA LYS A 133 14.68 28.62 -8.37
C LYS A 133 14.07 29.45 -9.48
N THR A 134 13.07 28.92 -10.18
CA THR A 134 12.35 29.65 -11.21
C THR A 134 11.34 30.62 -10.59
N LEU A 135 10.61 30.19 -9.56
CA LEU A 135 9.47 30.93 -9.00
C LEU A 135 9.85 31.79 -7.78
N LEU A 136 10.85 31.35 -6.99
CA LEU A 136 11.33 32.05 -5.81
C LEU A 136 12.87 32.06 -5.78
N PRO A 137 13.53 32.73 -6.76
CA PRO A 137 14.99 32.69 -6.94
C PRO A 137 15.79 33.15 -5.70
N GLN A 138 15.18 33.96 -4.84
CA GLN A 138 15.76 34.46 -3.59
C GLN A 138 15.89 33.41 -2.47
N LEU A 139 15.22 32.25 -2.59
CA LEU A 139 15.30 31.22 -1.54
C LEU A 139 16.71 30.65 -1.44
N ARG A 140 17.22 30.57 -0.22
CA ARG A 140 18.51 29.95 0.09
C ARG A 140 18.32 28.45 0.34
N THR A 141 18.92 27.62 -0.50
CA THR A 141 18.67 26.18 -0.57
C THR A 141 19.94 25.36 -0.31
N LEU A 142 19.86 24.39 0.60
CA LEU A 142 20.96 23.54 1.03
C LEU A 142 20.58 22.06 0.88
N SER A 143 21.54 21.23 0.47
CA SER A 143 21.42 19.78 0.53
C SER A 143 22.69 19.14 1.11
N LEU A 144 22.51 18.27 2.10
CA LEU A 144 23.57 17.55 2.79
C LEU A 144 23.26 16.06 2.76
N GLN A 145 24.15 15.25 2.17
CA GLN A 145 23.81 13.88 1.79
C GLN A 145 24.91 12.89 2.17
N ALA A 146 24.52 11.83 2.86
CA ALA A 146 25.37 10.65 3.05
C ALA A 146 25.49 9.83 1.75
N TRP A 147 24.49 9.89 0.88
CA TRP A 147 24.54 9.31 -0.46
C TRP A 147 24.76 10.40 -1.54
N PRO A 148 25.97 10.54 -2.12
CA PRO A 148 26.30 11.65 -3.01
C PRO A 148 25.44 11.75 -4.27
N ALA A 149 24.81 10.65 -4.71
CA ALA A 149 24.00 10.63 -5.93
C ALA A 149 22.82 11.60 -5.87
N VAL A 150 22.21 11.80 -4.70
CA VAL A 150 21.14 12.80 -4.52
C VAL A 150 21.63 14.20 -4.91
N ASN A 151 22.81 14.60 -4.42
CA ASN A 151 23.44 15.87 -4.78
C ASN A 151 23.80 15.95 -6.27
N ASN A 152 24.44 14.92 -6.79
CA ASN A 152 24.99 14.94 -8.13
C ASN A 152 23.92 14.86 -9.23
N GLN A 153 22.78 14.24 -8.96
CA GLN A 153 21.77 13.93 -9.97
C GLN A 153 20.45 14.69 -9.77
N LEU A 154 20.04 14.94 -8.52
CA LEU A 154 18.65 15.33 -8.21
C LEU A 154 18.52 16.76 -7.67
N VAL A 155 19.55 17.29 -7.01
CA VAL A 155 19.49 18.65 -6.43
C VAL A 155 20.54 19.59 -7.03
N THR A 156 20.84 19.42 -8.32
CA THR A 156 21.88 20.17 -9.05
C THR A 156 21.66 21.68 -9.13
N GLN A 157 20.49 22.18 -8.72
CA GLN A 157 20.16 23.61 -8.64
C GLN A 157 20.09 24.15 -7.20
N ALA A 158 20.48 23.36 -6.20
CA ALA A 158 20.67 23.86 -4.84
C ALA A 158 21.86 24.84 -4.81
N ASP A 159 21.76 25.89 -4.00
CA ASP A 159 22.84 26.87 -3.87
C ASP A 159 24.06 26.29 -3.14
N VAL A 160 23.83 25.33 -2.24
CA VAL A 160 24.89 24.59 -1.56
C VAL A 160 24.56 23.11 -1.49
N THR A 161 25.51 22.30 -1.94
CA THR A 161 25.51 20.85 -1.79
C THR A 161 26.72 20.39 -0.99
N VAL A 162 26.51 19.49 -0.03
CA VAL A 162 27.57 18.84 0.75
C VAL A 162 27.36 17.33 0.68
N SER A 163 28.34 16.60 0.15
CA SER A 163 28.30 15.14 0.04
C SER A 163 29.33 14.54 1.00
N LEU A 164 28.88 13.68 1.92
CA LEU A 164 29.69 13.07 2.97
C LEU A 164 29.44 11.56 2.95
N PRO A 165 30.07 10.84 1.99
CA PRO A 165 29.77 9.45 1.68
C PRO A 165 29.77 8.56 2.92
N ASP A 166 28.65 7.88 3.16
CA ASP A 166 28.46 6.86 4.21
C ASP A 166 28.83 7.34 5.63
N ASN A 167 28.62 8.63 5.90
CA ASN A 167 28.97 9.24 7.18
C ASN A 167 27.86 10.16 7.71
N ASP A 168 26.82 9.53 8.28
CA ASP A 168 25.67 10.23 8.85
C ASP A 168 26.05 11.20 9.98
N ALA A 169 27.05 10.87 10.79
CA ALA A 169 27.55 11.76 11.85
C ALA A 169 28.14 13.07 11.28
N ALA A 170 28.92 12.98 10.20
CA ALA A 170 29.46 14.15 9.52
C ALA A 170 28.34 14.95 8.83
N VAL A 171 27.35 14.27 8.24
CA VAL A 171 26.16 14.93 7.67
C VAL A 171 25.43 15.72 8.74
N ARG A 172 25.18 15.12 9.91
CA ARG A 172 24.61 15.79 11.08
C ARG A 172 25.44 17.02 11.44
N ASP A 173 26.75 16.88 11.64
CA ASP A 173 27.61 17.99 12.08
C ASP A 173 27.57 19.18 11.11
N SER A 174 27.62 18.89 9.81
CA SER A 174 27.54 19.91 8.76
C SER A 174 26.17 20.58 8.74
N ALA A 175 25.10 19.80 8.87
CA ALA A 175 23.73 20.30 8.86
C ALA A 175 23.43 21.15 10.10
N VAL A 176 23.84 20.71 11.30
CA VAL A 176 23.73 21.48 12.55
C VAL A 176 24.47 22.82 12.44
N ASN A 177 25.71 22.80 11.94
CA ASN A 177 26.49 24.04 11.78
C ASN A 177 25.80 25.00 10.81
N ARG A 178 25.29 24.51 9.68
CA ARG A 178 24.60 25.34 8.69
C ARG A 178 23.25 25.83 9.17
N LEU A 179 22.48 25.02 9.88
CA LEU A 179 21.23 25.47 10.52
C LEU A 179 21.48 26.58 11.54
N LYS A 180 22.67 26.69 12.14
CA LYS A 180 23.02 27.79 13.05
C LYS A 180 23.55 29.05 12.34
N THR A 181 24.19 28.90 11.18
CA THR A 181 25.00 29.97 10.56
C THR A 181 24.51 30.44 9.19
N ASP A 182 23.73 29.64 8.48
CA ASP A 182 23.21 29.94 7.16
C ASP A 182 21.76 30.47 7.23
N PRO A 183 21.39 31.50 6.45
CA PRO A 183 20.01 31.99 6.39
C PRO A 183 19.05 31.06 5.64
N ALA A 184 19.49 29.84 5.29
CA ALA A 184 18.76 28.75 4.63
C ALA A 184 17.24 28.78 4.83
N ASP A 185 16.51 28.77 3.72
CA ASP A 185 15.06 28.64 3.66
C ASP A 185 14.63 27.18 3.46
N ILE A 186 15.43 26.40 2.74
CA ILE A 186 15.17 24.98 2.48
C ILE A 186 16.45 24.20 2.75
N VAL A 187 16.36 23.18 3.60
CA VAL A 187 17.46 22.29 3.94
C VAL A 187 17.00 20.86 3.70
N VAL A 188 17.73 20.13 2.86
CA VAL A 188 17.52 18.70 2.64
C VAL A 188 18.69 17.95 3.28
N VAL A 189 18.38 16.97 4.13
CA VAL A 189 19.37 16.13 4.82
C VAL A 189 19.07 14.67 4.50
N GLY A 190 20.07 13.92 4.05
CA GLY A 190 19.94 12.49 3.77
C GLY A 190 20.92 11.64 4.57
N PHE A 191 20.38 10.64 5.27
CA PHE A 191 21.10 9.65 6.06
C PHE A 191 21.01 8.27 5.40
N SER A 192 22.07 7.46 5.47
CA SER A 192 22.13 6.12 4.82
C SER A 192 22.61 4.99 5.75
N GLN A 193 22.98 5.30 7.00
CA GLN A 193 23.60 4.30 7.88
C GLN A 193 22.60 3.22 8.35
N VAL A 194 21.30 3.53 8.40
CA VAL A 194 20.27 2.52 8.70
C VAL A 194 20.20 1.47 7.59
N GLN A 195 20.10 1.88 6.33
CA GLN A 195 20.19 0.99 5.17
C GLN A 195 21.50 0.18 5.18
N THR A 196 22.64 0.84 5.39
CA THR A 196 23.94 0.18 5.46
C THR A 196 23.97 -0.90 6.55
N THR A 197 23.38 -0.63 7.71
CA THR A 197 23.26 -1.61 8.80
C THR A 197 22.34 -2.75 8.40
N ALA A 198 21.21 -2.46 7.75
CA ALA A 198 20.24 -3.44 7.31
C ALA A 198 20.80 -4.40 6.24
N HIS A 199 21.60 -3.91 5.30
CA HIS A 199 22.32 -4.78 4.35
C HIS A 199 23.26 -5.76 5.03
N ASN A 200 23.83 -5.39 6.17
CA ASN A 200 24.77 -6.22 6.92
C ASN A 200 24.11 -7.15 7.94
N ARG A 201 22.98 -6.72 8.55
CA ARG A 201 22.38 -7.38 9.73
C ARG A 201 20.94 -7.83 9.54
N GLY A 202 20.24 -7.26 8.56
CA GLY A 202 18.86 -7.53 8.24
C GLY A 202 17.94 -6.33 8.53
N TYR A 203 16.85 -6.23 7.78
CA TYR A 203 15.76 -5.28 7.97
C TYR A 203 14.68 -5.82 8.91
N GLY A 204 14.07 -4.93 9.70
CA GLY A 204 12.83 -5.19 10.43
C GLY A 204 12.96 -5.07 11.96
N PRO A 205 11.82 -4.95 12.67
CA PRO A 205 11.80 -4.66 14.11
C PRO A 205 12.45 -5.74 14.99
N ALA A 206 12.51 -6.97 14.48
CA ALA A 206 13.14 -8.10 15.17
C ALA A 206 14.68 -8.08 15.12
N VAL A 207 15.31 -7.17 14.37
CA VAL A 207 16.77 -7.07 14.22
C VAL A 207 17.33 -5.97 15.15
N PRO A 208 17.99 -6.31 16.26
CA PRO A 208 18.42 -5.33 17.26
C PRO A 208 19.39 -4.27 16.71
N GLU A 209 20.33 -4.65 15.85
CA GLU A 209 21.31 -3.73 15.25
C GLU A 209 20.65 -2.69 14.35
N TYR A 210 19.64 -3.11 13.58
CA TYR A 210 18.84 -2.24 12.73
C TYR A 210 18.03 -1.24 13.57
N MET A 211 17.41 -1.70 14.67
CA MET A 211 16.68 -0.82 15.61
C MET A 211 17.62 0.14 16.35
N SER A 212 18.84 -0.29 16.68
CA SER A 212 19.88 0.57 17.26
C SER A 212 20.37 1.62 16.26
N ALA A 213 20.46 1.29 14.97
CA ALA A 213 20.80 2.25 13.92
C ALA A 213 19.70 3.34 13.79
N ILE A 214 18.42 2.95 13.82
CA ILE A 214 17.30 3.90 13.85
C ILE A 214 17.42 4.84 15.06
N THR A 215 17.69 4.29 16.25
CA THR A 215 17.89 5.07 17.49
C THR A 215 19.07 6.05 17.38
N THR A 216 20.14 5.67 16.68
CA THR A 216 21.31 6.54 16.46
C THR A 216 20.96 7.72 15.56
N VAL A 217 20.27 7.46 14.44
CA VAL A 217 19.84 8.52 13.53
C VAL A 217 18.76 9.42 14.16
N ASP A 218 17.89 8.89 15.02
CA ASP A 218 16.98 9.70 15.83
C ASP A 218 17.72 10.76 16.66
N GLY A 219 18.84 10.39 17.29
CA GLY A 219 19.71 11.35 17.99
C GLY A 219 20.21 12.46 17.07
N TYR A 220 20.59 12.13 15.83
CA TYR A 220 21.01 13.12 14.83
C TYR A 220 19.87 14.06 14.45
N VAL A 221 18.65 13.54 14.29
CA VAL A 221 17.45 14.39 14.10
C VAL A 221 17.24 15.31 15.30
N GLY A 222 17.41 14.82 16.53
CA GLY A 222 17.37 15.65 17.75
C GLY A 222 18.35 16.82 17.73
N ASP A 223 19.58 16.59 17.24
CA ASP A 223 20.59 17.64 17.08
C ASP A 223 20.16 18.70 16.04
N LEU A 224 19.54 18.28 14.92
CA LEU A 224 18.98 19.21 13.91
C LEU A 224 17.83 20.04 14.47
N LEU A 225 16.90 19.43 15.20
CA LEU A 225 15.77 20.11 15.85
C LEU A 225 16.26 21.10 16.91
N THR A 226 17.29 20.73 17.67
CA THR A 226 17.94 21.62 18.63
C THR A 226 18.60 22.81 17.92
N ALA A 227 19.28 22.57 16.80
CA ALA A 227 19.89 23.63 16.00
C ALA A 227 18.82 24.61 15.47
N LEU A 228 17.71 24.11 14.92
CA LEU A 228 16.57 24.92 14.49
C LEU A 228 16.02 25.80 15.63
N ASN A 229 15.80 25.21 16.80
CA ASN A 229 15.28 25.92 17.98
C ASN A 229 16.26 26.94 18.59
N SER A 230 17.54 26.90 18.19
CA SER A 230 18.59 27.84 18.60
C SER A 230 18.82 29.00 17.62
N ARG A 231 18.11 29.02 16.48
CA ARG A 231 18.29 30.05 15.45
C ARG A 231 17.92 31.45 15.97
N PRO A 232 18.72 32.50 15.68
CA PRO A 232 18.46 33.86 16.16
C PRO A 232 17.11 34.43 15.74
N GLU A 233 16.64 34.10 14.54
CA GLU A 233 15.37 34.60 13.99
C GLU A 233 14.22 33.59 14.08
N LYS A 234 14.31 32.54 14.93
CA LYS A 234 13.31 31.44 14.97
C LYS A 234 11.86 31.90 15.14
N GLU A 235 11.62 33.02 15.82
CA GLU A 235 10.27 33.58 16.00
C GLU A 235 9.69 34.18 14.71
N LYS A 236 10.55 34.54 13.76
CA LYS A 236 10.21 34.98 12.41
C LYS A 236 10.27 33.85 11.39
N GLU A 237 10.44 32.60 11.83
CA GLU A 237 10.55 31.44 10.96
C GLU A 237 9.43 30.45 11.26
N ASP A 238 8.80 29.97 10.19
CA ASP A 238 7.77 28.92 10.26
C ASP A 238 8.28 27.71 9.48
N TRP A 239 8.85 26.76 10.21
CA TRP A 239 9.46 25.57 9.63
C TRP A 239 8.43 24.46 9.45
N LEU A 240 8.33 23.93 8.23
CA LEU A 240 7.78 22.61 7.98
C LEU A 240 8.91 21.60 8.09
N ILE A 241 8.75 20.60 8.94
CA ILE A 241 9.71 19.51 9.11
C ILE A 241 9.10 18.26 8.50
N ILE A 242 9.72 17.72 7.46
CA ILE A 242 9.31 16.46 6.83
C ILE A 242 10.39 15.42 7.13
N VAL A 243 10.02 14.29 7.75
CA VAL A 243 10.92 13.15 7.98
C VAL A 243 10.33 11.93 7.30
N THR A 244 11.09 11.27 6.43
CA THR A 244 10.60 10.10 5.68
C THR A 244 11.74 9.15 5.30
N SER A 245 11.40 8.00 4.74
CA SER A 245 12.34 7.05 4.14
C SER A 245 12.04 6.80 2.66
N ASP A 246 13.05 6.32 1.94
CA ASP A 246 12.97 6.04 0.50
C ASP A 246 12.49 4.60 0.21
N HIS A 247 12.73 3.65 1.10
CA HIS A 247 12.20 2.30 1.03
C HIS A 247 12.41 1.57 2.38
N GLY A 248 11.84 0.37 2.47
CA GLY A 248 12.12 -0.63 3.50
C GLY A 248 12.92 -1.82 2.95
N GLY A 249 12.84 -2.99 3.57
CA GLY A 249 13.61 -4.17 3.17
C GLY A 249 13.13 -5.48 3.77
N THR A 250 13.58 -6.60 3.20
CA THR A 250 13.34 -7.95 3.72
C THR A 250 14.64 -8.73 3.79
N GLY A 251 14.91 -9.43 4.89
CA GLY A 251 16.21 -10.05 5.10
C GLY A 251 17.29 -8.98 5.00
N ASN A 252 18.29 -9.15 4.14
CA ASN A 252 19.37 -8.18 3.90
C ASN A 252 19.22 -7.44 2.56
N THR A 253 18.05 -7.48 1.94
CA THR A 253 17.84 -7.04 0.55
C THR A 253 16.65 -6.09 0.38
N GLU A 254 16.72 -5.29 -0.66
CA GLU A 254 15.63 -4.50 -1.27
C GLU A 254 15.63 -4.72 -2.79
N GLY A 255 14.66 -4.16 -3.52
CA GLY A 255 14.58 -4.28 -4.98
C GLY A 255 13.31 -4.95 -5.52
N SER A 256 12.47 -5.50 -4.65
CA SER A 256 11.26 -6.23 -5.02
C SER A 256 10.00 -5.39 -4.86
N SER A 257 8.85 -6.01 -5.13
CA SER A 257 7.51 -5.43 -4.92
C SER A 257 6.88 -5.82 -3.59
N SER A 258 7.64 -6.40 -2.64
CA SER A 258 7.09 -6.82 -1.36
C SER A 258 6.67 -5.63 -0.50
N PHE A 259 5.60 -5.79 0.29
CA PHE A 259 5.16 -4.72 1.19
C PHE A 259 6.24 -4.26 2.18
N PRO A 260 7.02 -5.15 2.85
CA PRO A 260 8.12 -4.70 3.71
C PRO A 260 9.18 -3.86 3.00
N GLU A 261 9.42 -4.09 1.71
CA GLU A 261 10.33 -3.29 0.90
C GLU A 261 9.74 -1.95 0.49
N ARG A 262 8.42 -1.89 0.23
CA ARG A 262 7.72 -0.65 -0.10
C ARG A 262 7.34 0.21 1.10
N ASN A 263 7.18 -0.40 2.28
CA ASN A 263 6.71 0.27 3.49
C ASN A 263 7.77 1.24 3.99
N ILE A 264 7.39 2.51 4.03
CA ILE A 264 8.16 3.63 4.56
C ILE A 264 7.37 4.28 5.70
N PHE A 265 7.97 5.28 6.34
CA PHE A 265 7.24 6.21 7.20
C PHE A 265 7.31 7.61 6.62
N THR A 266 6.34 8.44 6.97
CA THR A 266 6.33 9.88 6.64
C THR A 266 5.74 10.65 7.81
N ILE A 267 6.45 11.66 8.30
CA ILE A 267 6.00 12.60 9.32
C ILE A 267 6.13 14.01 8.74
N ILE A 268 5.02 14.74 8.66
CA ILE A 268 4.95 16.14 8.18
C ILE A 268 4.51 17.00 9.36
N SER A 269 5.45 17.72 9.95
CA SER A 269 5.27 18.41 11.23
C SER A 269 5.42 19.93 11.11
N ASN A 270 4.54 20.64 11.80
CA ASN A 270 4.66 22.07 12.07
C ASN A 270 3.92 22.37 13.38
N LYS A 271 4.46 23.28 14.20
CA LYS A 271 3.90 23.65 15.52
C LYS A 271 2.41 24.02 15.53
N LYS A 272 1.84 24.41 14.39
CA LYS A 272 0.42 24.79 14.22
C LYS A 272 -0.48 23.63 13.84
N PHE A 273 0.07 22.47 13.48
CA PHE A 273 -0.72 21.30 13.11
C PHE A 273 -1.24 20.58 14.35
N THR A 274 -2.39 19.94 14.16
CA THR A 274 -2.93 18.96 15.09
C THR A 274 -2.50 17.57 14.66
N LYS A 275 -2.23 16.69 15.63
CA LYS A 275 -1.90 15.29 15.39
C LYS A 275 -2.96 14.63 14.50
N LYS A 276 -2.55 14.10 13.35
CA LYS A 276 -3.37 13.31 12.43
C LYS A 276 -2.56 12.13 11.89
N GLU A 277 -2.88 10.93 12.35
CA GLU A 277 -2.35 9.71 11.73
C GLU A 277 -3.17 9.39 10.47
N VAL A 278 -2.48 9.18 9.35
CA VAL A 278 -3.03 8.69 8.10
C VAL A 278 -2.65 7.21 8.02
N VAL A 279 -3.57 6.35 8.44
CA VAL A 279 -3.42 4.91 8.27
C VAL A 279 -4.03 4.49 6.93
N PRO A 280 -3.54 3.42 6.30
CA PRO A 280 -4.23 2.85 5.16
C PRO A 280 -5.63 2.46 5.63
N PRO A 281 -6.64 2.53 4.74
CA PRO A 281 -7.83 1.73 4.95
C PRO A 281 -7.37 0.29 5.12
N LEU A 282 -8.18 -0.57 5.72
CA LEU A 282 -7.76 -1.90 6.19
C LEU A 282 -7.46 -2.92 5.05
N ASN A 283 -6.78 -2.52 3.97
CA ASN A 283 -6.54 -3.25 2.73
C ASN A 283 -5.06 -3.66 2.50
N SER A 284 -4.13 -3.56 3.46
CA SER A 284 -2.83 -4.26 3.40
C SER A 284 -2.80 -5.41 4.40
N LEU A 285 -3.14 -6.61 3.95
CA LEU A 285 -3.41 -7.78 4.79
C LEU A 285 -2.44 -8.93 4.44
N ARG A 286 -2.07 -9.80 5.38
CA ARG A 286 -1.52 -11.14 5.03
C ARG A 286 -2.67 -12.10 4.80
N ALA A 287 -2.45 -13.21 4.10
CA ALA A 287 -3.45 -14.28 4.00
C ALA A 287 -2.82 -15.63 4.31
N ILE A 288 -3.62 -16.53 4.89
CA ILE A 288 -3.20 -17.91 5.06
C ILE A 288 -3.15 -18.58 3.69
N ARG A 289 -2.04 -19.24 3.39
CA ARG A 289 -1.92 -20.22 2.32
C ARG A 289 -2.26 -21.60 2.87
N TYR A 290 -3.11 -22.29 2.13
CA TYR A 290 -3.49 -23.68 2.34
C TYR A 290 -2.83 -24.47 1.22
N SER A 291 -1.65 -25.03 1.48
CA SER A 291 -0.85 -25.75 0.48
C SER A 291 -0.47 -27.16 0.90
N GLU A 292 -0.38 -27.39 2.22
CA GLU A 292 0.03 -28.66 2.81
C GLU A 292 -1.15 -29.41 3.44
N ILE A 293 -0.99 -30.73 3.60
CA ILE A 293 -1.89 -31.55 4.41
C ILE A 293 -1.87 -31.04 5.85
N GLY A 294 -3.04 -30.90 6.47
CA GLY A 294 -3.18 -30.36 7.82
C GLY A 294 -3.20 -28.83 7.90
N ASP A 295 -3.05 -28.11 6.78
CA ASP A 295 -3.34 -26.68 6.74
C ASP A 295 -4.85 -26.49 6.78
N TYR A 296 -5.42 -26.25 7.96
CA TYR A 296 -6.82 -25.86 8.11
C TYR A 296 -7.09 -25.14 9.42
N ALA A 297 -8.16 -24.36 9.43
CA ALA A 297 -8.73 -23.77 10.64
C ALA A 297 -10.07 -24.43 10.97
N TYR A 298 -10.40 -24.59 12.24
CA TYR A 298 -11.64 -25.26 12.65
C TYR A 298 -12.27 -24.64 13.90
N SER A 299 -13.56 -24.93 14.08
CA SER A 299 -14.30 -24.69 15.32
C SER A 299 -15.09 -25.94 15.70
N LYS A 300 -15.16 -26.21 17.01
CA LYS A 300 -16.05 -27.22 17.59
C LYS A 300 -17.32 -26.59 18.19
N ASP A 301 -17.51 -25.29 18.02
CA ASP A 301 -18.65 -24.58 18.62
C ASP A 301 -19.96 -25.08 17.99
N PRO A 302 -20.92 -25.60 18.79
CA PRO A 302 -22.21 -26.07 18.29
C PRO A 302 -23.02 -25.02 17.54
N LEU A 303 -22.72 -23.72 17.67
CA LEU A 303 -23.32 -22.64 16.89
C LEU A 303 -23.22 -22.88 15.37
N TYR A 304 -22.13 -23.50 14.91
CA TYR A 304 -21.91 -23.81 13.49
C TYR A 304 -22.61 -25.10 13.03
N ASN A 305 -23.47 -25.68 13.86
CA ASN A 305 -24.53 -26.56 13.37
C ASN A 305 -25.65 -25.68 12.82
N PHE A 306 -25.64 -25.46 11.50
CA PHE A 306 -26.56 -24.55 10.83
C PHE A 306 -28.02 -25.01 10.83
N ASP A 307 -28.41 -26.05 11.56
CA ASP A 307 -29.80 -26.46 11.66
C ASP A 307 -30.65 -25.59 12.60
N SER A 308 -30.05 -24.97 13.62
CA SER A 308 -30.68 -23.91 14.41
C SER A 308 -30.68 -22.56 13.69
N ILE A 309 -29.78 -22.37 12.73
CA ILE A 309 -29.63 -21.15 11.91
C ILE A 309 -30.30 -21.37 10.55
N LYS A 310 -31.61 -21.11 10.49
CA LYS A 310 -32.39 -21.32 9.26
C LYS A 310 -32.11 -20.28 8.17
N GLN A 311 -31.39 -19.20 8.46
CA GLN A 311 -30.94 -18.23 7.46
C GLN A 311 -29.52 -17.77 7.75
N PHE A 312 -28.68 -17.69 6.72
CA PHE A 312 -27.32 -17.22 6.90
C PHE A 312 -26.71 -16.67 5.61
N THR A 313 -25.65 -15.89 5.78
CA THR A 313 -24.78 -15.41 4.71
C THR A 313 -23.36 -15.84 5.04
N VAL A 314 -22.61 -16.31 4.05
CA VAL A 314 -21.18 -16.63 4.17
C VAL A 314 -20.46 -15.90 3.05
N ALA A 315 -19.38 -15.19 3.38
CA ALA A 315 -18.53 -14.52 2.40
C ALA A 315 -17.05 -14.74 2.73
N LEU A 316 -16.22 -14.91 1.70
CA LEU A 316 -14.77 -15.02 1.85
C LEU A 316 -14.06 -14.55 0.59
N SER A 317 -12.79 -14.21 0.74
CA SER A 317 -11.91 -13.93 -0.38
C SER A 317 -11.03 -15.15 -0.66
N VAL A 318 -10.93 -15.53 -1.93
CA VAL A 318 -10.13 -16.66 -2.40
C VAL A 318 -9.15 -16.20 -3.48
N ARG A 319 -7.94 -16.77 -3.48
CA ARG A 319 -6.94 -16.61 -4.53
C ARG A 319 -6.29 -17.97 -4.82
N SER A 320 -6.21 -18.34 -6.09
CA SER A 320 -5.52 -19.56 -6.52
C SER A 320 -5.12 -19.44 -7.99
N ALA A 321 -4.09 -20.19 -8.40
CA ALA A 321 -3.68 -20.32 -9.80
C ALA A 321 -4.37 -21.49 -10.55
N GLY A 322 -5.21 -22.27 -9.85
CA GLY A 322 -5.85 -23.45 -10.43
C GLY A 322 -6.26 -24.48 -9.37
N PHE A 323 -7.22 -25.32 -9.74
CA PHE A 323 -7.63 -26.46 -8.92
C PHE A 323 -7.67 -27.73 -9.78
N ASP A 324 -7.03 -28.77 -9.29
CA ASP A 324 -7.01 -30.10 -9.93
C ASP A 324 -8.07 -31.05 -9.33
N TYR A 325 -8.71 -30.64 -8.23
CA TYR A 325 -9.81 -31.32 -7.55
C TYR A 325 -10.71 -30.29 -6.83
N ASP A 326 -11.60 -30.72 -5.92
CA ASP A 326 -12.54 -29.84 -5.20
C ASP A 326 -12.30 -29.75 -3.68
N PRO A 327 -11.17 -29.15 -3.22
CA PRO A 327 -10.91 -28.91 -1.81
C PRO A 327 -12.00 -28.05 -1.17
N SER A 328 -12.34 -28.35 0.09
CA SER A 328 -13.26 -27.52 0.88
C SER A 328 -12.61 -26.17 1.22
N PHE A 329 -13.20 -25.07 0.73
CA PHE A 329 -12.81 -23.73 1.19
C PHE A 329 -13.33 -23.47 2.59
N ILE A 330 -14.62 -23.71 2.80
CA ILE A 330 -15.30 -23.58 4.09
C ILE A 330 -16.56 -24.43 4.09
N GLY A 331 -16.87 -25.05 5.22
CA GLY A 331 -18.13 -25.74 5.39
C GLY A 331 -18.26 -26.49 6.70
N ASN A 332 -19.42 -27.11 6.87
CA ASN A 332 -19.72 -28.02 7.97
C ASN A 332 -20.07 -29.42 7.46
N LYS A 333 -19.42 -29.89 6.39
CA LYS A 333 -19.75 -31.16 5.75
C LYS A 333 -18.57 -32.13 5.77
N ASN A 334 -18.88 -33.41 5.93
CA ASN A 334 -17.96 -34.50 5.58
C ASN A 334 -18.03 -34.68 4.06
N TRP A 335 -16.97 -34.27 3.36
CA TRP A 335 -16.97 -34.15 1.90
C TRP A 335 -16.79 -35.47 1.16
N ALA A 336 -16.54 -36.58 1.87
CA ALA A 336 -16.44 -37.91 1.27
C ALA A 336 -17.67 -38.33 0.43
N SER A 337 -18.82 -37.66 0.60
CA SER A 337 -19.97 -37.86 -0.28
C SER A 337 -20.81 -36.59 -0.48
N GLY A 338 -21.27 -36.45 -1.73
CA GLY A 338 -22.34 -35.57 -2.17
C GLY A 338 -23.53 -35.53 -1.22
N ASN A 339 -23.93 -36.69 -0.70
CA ASN A 339 -25.17 -36.86 0.02
C ASN A 339 -25.05 -36.62 1.52
N ASN A 340 -23.83 -36.57 2.08
CA ASN A 340 -23.64 -36.40 3.53
C ASN A 340 -24.33 -35.13 4.06
N ALA A 341 -24.79 -35.14 5.30
CA ALA A 341 -25.42 -33.98 5.92
C ALA A 341 -24.44 -32.79 6.01
N GLY A 342 -24.96 -31.58 5.81
CA GLY A 342 -24.19 -30.33 5.89
C GLY A 342 -23.99 -29.65 4.54
N TRP A 343 -23.22 -28.56 4.54
CA TRP A 343 -22.90 -27.76 3.36
C TRP A 343 -21.42 -27.40 3.30
N LEU A 344 -20.93 -27.10 2.10
CA LEU A 344 -19.63 -26.46 1.91
C LEU A 344 -19.55 -25.65 0.61
N LEU A 345 -18.50 -24.83 0.53
CA LEU A 345 -18.03 -24.16 -0.68
C LEU A 345 -16.72 -24.79 -1.15
N CYS A 346 -16.61 -25.11 -2.43
CA CYS A 346 -15.39 -25.66 -3.02
C CYS A 346 -15.28 -25.32 -4.51
N PRO A 347 -14.12 -25.55 -5.14
CA PRO A 347 -13.96 -25.47 -6.58
C PRO A 347 -14.89 -26.40 -7.36
N LYS A 348 -15.09 -26.05 -8.62
CA LYS A 348 -15.80 -26.87 -9.60
C LYS A 348 -15.09 -26.76 -10.95
N GLY A 349 -14.45 -27.86 -11.35
CA GLY A 349 -13.61 -27.85 -12.55
C GLY A 349 -12.39 -26.95 -12.35
N SER A 350 -11.81 -26.47 -13.45
CA SER A 350 -10.56 -25.72 -13.43
C SER A 350 -10.71 -24.23 -13.09
N ASP A 351 -11.93 -23.68 -13.10
CA ASP A 351 -12.12 -22.22 -12.99
C ASP A 351 -13.35 -21.75 -12.20
N LYS A 352 -14.32 -22.62 -11.89
CA LYS A 352 -15.54 -22.25 -11.13
C LYS A 352 -15.47 -22.70 -9.68
N TRP A 353 -16.51 -22.33 -8.93
CA TRP A 353 -16.77 -22.81 -7.58
C TRP A 353 -18.24 -23.21 -7.46
N LYS A 354 -18.58 -23.98 -6.42
CA LYS A 354 -19.95 -24.44 -6.16
C LYS A 354 -20.31 -24.32 -4.68
N PHE A 355 -21.60 -24.13 -4.44
CA PHE A 355 -22.24 -24.51 -3.19
C PHE A 355 -22.72 -25.96 -3.31
N GLN A 356 -22.42 -26.77 -2.30
CA GLN A 356 -22.98 -28.12 -2.22
C GLN A 356 -23.53 -28.38 -0.82
N ALA A 357 -24.76 -28.87 -0.75
CA ALA A 357 -25.35 -29.36 0.50
C ALA A 357 -26.03 -30.71 0.33
N GLY A 358 -26.05 -31.53 1.39
CA GLY A 358 -26.78 -32.81 1.45
C GLY A 358 -27.55 -32.96 2.76
N ASP A 359 -28.49 -33.92 2.81
CA ASP A 359 -29.32 -34.24 3.98
C ASP A 359 -28.87 -35.49 4.75
N GLY A 360 -27.82 -36.17 4.28
CA GLY A 360 -27.33 -37.41 4.84
C GLY A 360 -28.21 -38.59 4.45
N ALA A 361 -28.95 -39.12 5.43
CA ALA A 361 -29.69 -40.37 5.28
C ALA A 361 -30.87 -40.30 4.30
N GLY A 362 -31.37 -39.09 3.98
CA GLY A 362 -32.43 -38.89 2.98
C GLY A 362 -31.94 -39.01 1.53
N GLY A 363 -30.63 -38.92 1.31
CA GLY A 363 -30.00 -39.06 0.00
C GLY A 363 -30.22 -37.86 -0.93
N ALA A 364 -30.87 -36.79 -0.47
CA ALA A 364 -31.06 -35.58 -1.26
C ALA A 364 -29.82 -34.69 -1.18
N ARG A 365 -29.54 -33.98 -2.28
CA ARG A 365 -28.49 -32.98 -2.33
C ARG A 365 -28.82 -31.85 -3.29
N VAL A 366 -28.10 -30.74 -3.13
CA VAL A 366 -28.12 -29.59 -4.02
C VAL A 366 -26.68 -29.27 -4.40
N ASP A 367 -26.43 -29.20 -5.71
CA ASP A 367 -25.17 -28.77 -6.31
C ASP A 367 -25.44 -27.53 -7.15
N LEU A 368 -24.92 -26.37 -6.73
CA LEU A 368 -25.09 -25.11 -7.47
C LEU A 368 -23.73 -24.55 -7.85
N THR A 369 -23.40 -24.60 -9.13
CA THR A 369 -22.15 -24.07 -9.69
C THR A 369 -22.30 -22.59 -10.02
N SER A 370 -21.25 -21.81 -9.78
CA SER A 370 -21.22 -20.38 -10.12
C SER A 370 -21.22 -20.17 -11.64
N THR A 371 -21.92 -19.13 -12.08
CA THR A 371 -21.93 -18.65 -13.48
C THR A 371 -20.97 -17.47 -13.69
N GLY A 372 -20.20 -17.08 -12.67
CA GLY A 372 -19.25 -15.96 -12.71
C GLY A 372 -18.00 -16.25 -13.53
N PRO A 373 -17.12 -15.25 -13.72
CA PRO A 373 -15.78 -15.43 -14.30
C PRO A 373 -14.93 -16.49 -13.58
N ALA A 374 -13.80 -16.86 -14.17
CA ALA A 374 -12.82 -17.72 -13.52
C ALA A 374 -12.38 -17.13 -12.17
N ILE A 375 -12.11 -17.98 -11.18
CA ILE A 375 -11.50 -17.59 -9.89
C ILE A 375 -10.07 -18.13 -9.72
N THR A 376 -9.48 -18.64 -10.81
CA THR A 376 -8.18 -19.32 -10.87
C THR A 376 -7.14 -18.55 -11.67
N ASP A 377 -7.33 -17.25 -11.83
CA ASP A 377 -6.42 -16.34 -12.55
C ASP A 377 -5.28 -15.81 -11.65
N ASN A 378 -5.13 -16.39 -10.46
CA ASN A 378 -4.19 -15.96 -9.42
C ASN A 378 -4.43 -14.52 -8.93
N MET A 379 -5.65 -14.02 -9.07
CA MET A 379 -6.12 -12.76 -8.50
C MET A 379 -7.09 -13.03 -7.33
N TRP A 380 -7.39 -12.01 -6.51
CA TRP A 380 -8.34 -12.14 -5.42
C TRP A 380 -9.78 -12.06 -5.93
N HIS A 381 -10.62 -13.02 -5.56
CA HIS A 381 -12.06 -12.99 -5.80
C HIS A 381 -12.83 -13.07 -4.50
N THR A 382 -13.86 -12.24 -4.34
CA THR A 382 -14.79 -12.36 -3.22
C THR A 382 -15.97 -13.23 -3.61
N ILE A 383 -16.13 -14.39 -2.97
CA ILE A 383 -17.28 -15.28 -3.17
C ILE A 383 -18.20 -15.24 -1.95
N ALA A 384 -19.51 -15.32 -2.17
CA ALA A 384 -20.48 -15.35 -1.10
C ALA A 384 -21.73 -16.15 -1.44
N ILE A 385 -22.41 -16.64 -0.40
CA ILE A 385 -23.72 -17.26 -0.49
C ILE A 385 -24.70 -16.60 0.48
N THR A 386 -25.98 -16.58 0.11
CA THR A 386 -27.09 -16.47 1.06
C THR A 386 -27.87 -17.77 1.04
N VAL A 387 -28.27 -18.24 2.22
CA VAL A 387 -29.11 -19.43 2.42
C VAL A 387 -30.31 -19.02 3.27
N ASP A 388 -31.51 -19.26 2.77
CA ASP A 388 -32.77 -19.04 3.50
C ASP A 388 -33.59 -20.33 3.50
N ARG A 389 -33.78 -20.92 4.67
CA ARG A 389 -34.59 -22.13 4.92
C ARG A 389 -35.76 -21.83 5.85
N ARG A 390 -36.13 -20.56 6.05
CA ARG A 390 -37.28 -20.17 6.90
C ARG A 390 -38.62 -20.53 6.27
N THR A 391 -38.67 -20.60 4.94
CA THR A 391 -39.86 -20.98 4.16
C THR A 391 -39.51 -22.08 3.17
N ALA A 392 -40.44 -22.98 2.91
CA ALA A 392 -40.28 -24.01 1.89
C ALA A 392 -40.40 -23.39 0.49
N PRO A 393 -39.59 -23.83 -0.52
CA PRO A 393 -38.64 -24.94 -0.49
C PRO A 393 -37.22 -24.57 0.01
N GLY A 394 -37.03 -23.38 0.58
CA GLY A 394 -35.73 -22.79 0.87
C GLY A 394 -34.99 -22.36 -0.39
N THR A 395 -34.02 -21.47 -0.26
CA THR A 395 -33.28 -20.89 -1.39
C THR A 395 -31.82 -20.69 -1.04
N VAL A 396 -30.96 -20.90 -2.05
CA VAL A 396 -29.56 -20.48 -2.02
C VAL A 396 -29.28 -19.54 -3.19
N VAL A 397 -28.47 -18.51 -2.96
CA VAL A 397 -28.01 -17.56 -3.98
C VAL A 397 -26.51 -17.42 -3.86
N LEU A 398 -25.80 -17.50 -4.99
CA LEU A 398 -24.35 -17.31 -5.07
C LEU A 398 -24.07 -15.88 -5.53
N PHE A 399 -22.98 -15.33 -5.06
CA PHE A 399 -22.44 -14.04 -5.48
C PHE A 399 -20.93 -14.15 -5.67
N GLN A 400 -20.42 -13.51 -6.69
CA GLN A 400 -19.00 -13.40 -7.00
C GLN A 400 -18.68 -11.94 -7.32
N ASP A 401 -17.71 -11.39 -6.61
CA ASP A 401 -17.24 -10.01 -6.72
C ASP A 401 -18.36 -8.96 -6.60
N GLY A 402 -19.36 -9.27 -5.75
CA GLY A 402 -20.55 -8.43 -5.52
C GLY A 402 -21.72 -8.68 -6.49
N VAL A 403 -21.53 -9.47 -7.54
CA VAL A 403 -22.55 -9.77 -8.56
C VAL A 403 -23.17 -11.14 -8.31
N GLN A 404 -24.48 -11.30 -8.51
CA GLN A 404 -25.13 -12.60 -8.39
C GLN A 404 -24.60 -13.57 -9.45
N ALA A 405 -24.15 -14.75 -8.99
CA ALA A 405 -23.51 -15.79 -9.79
C ALA A 405 -24.30 -17.11 -9.82
N GLY A 406 -25.52 -17.14 -9.29
CA GLY A 406 -26.40 -18.32 -9.36
C GLY A 406 -27.52 -18.29 -8.33
N THR A 407 -28.55 -19.08 -8.53
CA THR A 407 -29.59 -19.35 -7.52
C THR A 407 -30.22 -20.72 -7.74
N SER A 408 -30.64 -21.36 -6.65
CA SER A 408 -31.39 -22.62 -6.69
C SER A 408 -32.33 -22.74 -5.50
N SER A 409 -33.40 -23.51 -5.68
CA SER A 409 -34.18 -24.09 -4.59
C SER A 409 -33.28 -24.99 -3.74
N LEU A 410 -33.51 -25.00 -2.42
CA LEU A 410 -32.90 -25.98 -1.51
C LEU A 410 -33.74 -27.25 -1.37
N ASN A 411 -34.92 -27.33 -1.99
CA ASN A 411 -35.81 -28.50 -1.94
C ASN A 411 -36.07 -29.01 -0.50
N ASN A 412 -36.15 -28.09 0.47
CA ASN A 412 -36.29 -28.37 1.91
C ASN A 412 -35.16 -29.22 2.51
N LEU A 413 -33.93 -29.11 1.98
CA LEU A 413 -32.77 -29.86 2.47
C LEU A 413 -32.53 -29.63 3.98
N SER A 414 -32.55 -30.73 4.73
CA SER A 414 -32.37 -30.75 6.18
C SER A 414 -31.98 -32.17 6.61
N PRO A 415 -31.08 -32.35 7.60
CA PRO A 415 -30.48 -31.33 8.45
C PRO A 415 -29.17 -30.73 7.92
N PHE A 416 -28.85 -29.50 8.34
CA PHE A 416 -27.50 -28.91 8.19
C PHE A 416 -26.67 -29.08 9.48
N ALA A 417 -26.80 -30.24 10.14
CA ALA A 417 -26.14 -30.57 11.40
C ALA A 417 -25.48 -31.95 11.29
N PRO A 418 -24.24 -32.03 10.77
CA PRO A 418 -23.48 -33.27 10.79
C PRO A 418 -23.15 -33.71 12.23
N SER A 419 -22.87 -35.00 12.42
CA SER A 419 -22.52 -35.57 13.73
C SER A 419 -21.06 -35.40 14.15
N ASN A 420 -20.17 -34.96 13.26
CA ASN A 420 -18.73 -34.81 13.53
C ASN A 420 -18.43 -33.82 14.66
N ASP A 421 -17.28 -33.99 15.33
CA ASP A 421 -16.86 -33.11 16.44
C ASP A 421 -16.52 -31.68 15.95
N ILE A 422 -15.83 -31.56 14.81
CA ILE A 422 -15.64 -30.27 14.13
C ILE A 422 -16.97 -29.81 13.53
N LYS A 423 -17.37 -28.58 13.84
CA LYS A 423 -18.64 -27.96 13.43
C LYS A 423 -18.49 -26.95 12.31
N LEU A 424 -17.28 -26.42 12.12
CA LEU A 424 -16.91 -25.58 10.98
C LEU A 424 -15.44 -25.84 10.66
N ALA A 425 -15.12 -26.03 9.39
CA ALA A 425 -13.76 -26.13 8.89
C ALA A 425 -13.53 -25.12 7.75
N VAL A 426 -12.31 -24.60 7.67
CA VAL A 426 -11.82 -23.69 6.65
C VAL A 426 -10.52 -24.26 6.09
N GLY A 427 -10.45 -24.44 4.76
CA GLY A 427 -9.34 -25.08 4.06
C GLY A 427 -9.33 -26.61 4.17
N GLU A 428 -10.37 -27.19 4.77
CA GLU A 428 -10.59 -28.62 4.91
C GLU A 428 -12.08 -28.89 5.16
N ASP A 429 -12.50 -30.15 5.10
CA ASP A 429 -13.79 -30.62 5.53
C ASP A 429 -13.83 -30.85 7.07
N ILE A 430 -14.99 -31.23 7.62
CA ILE A 430 -15.13 -31.42 9.08
C ILE A 430 -14.51 -32.73 9.61
N THR A 431 -13.95 -33.56 8.75
CA THR A 431 -13.19 -34.74 9.18
C THR A 431 -11.74 -34.37 9.47
N GLY A 432 -11.23 -33.32 8.82
CA GLY A 432 -9.82 -32.94 8.89
C GLY A 432 -8.92 -33.77 7.97
N THR A 433 -9.49 -34.67 7.15
CA THR A 433 -8.72 -35.69 6.42
C THR A 433 -9.04 -35.77 4.92
N TYR A 434 -9.93 -34.93 4.37
CA TYR A 434 -10.27 -35.03 2.94
C TYR A 434 -9.08 -34.72 2.03
N ARG A 435 -8.17 -33.81 2.42
CA ARG A 435 -6.96 -33.53 1.62
C ARG A 435 -5.90 -34.62 1.72
N GLU A 436 -6.00 -35.55 2.69
CA GLU A 436 -5.08 -36.70 2.79
C GLU A 436 -5.30 -37.71 1.65
N THR A 437 -6.52 -37.80 1.12
CA THR A 437 -6.89 -38.76 0.08
C THR A 437 -6.69 -38.22 -1.34
N ASP A 438 -6.97 -36.94 -1.56
CA ASP A 438 -7.08 -36.36 -2.90
C ASP A 438 -5.92 -35.42 -3.28
N GLY A 439 -4.94 -35.23 -2.39
CA GLY A 439 -3.69 -34.51 -2.66
C GLY A 439 -3.66 -33.05 -2.18
N GLY A 440 -2.52 -32.37 -2.43
CA GLY A 440 -2.31 -30.98 -2.03
C GLY A 440 -3.03 -30.00 -2.95
N ALA A 441 -3.97 -29.23 -2.42
CA ALA A 441 -4.47 -28.00 -3.05
C ALA A 441 -3.61 -26.82 -2.61
N ASP A 442 -3.42 -25.81 -3.48
CA ASP A 442 -2.72 -24.57 -3.19
C ASP A 442 -3.62 -23.35 -3.46
N PHE A 443 -4.08 -22.74 -2.38
CA PHE A 443 -4.93 -21.55 -2.43
C PHE A 443 -4.76 -20.70 -1.17
N GLN A 444 -5.20 -19.45 -1.25
CA GLN A 444 -5.24 -18.53 -0.12
C GLN A 444 -6.68 -18.17 0.19
N LEU A 445 -7.04 -18.16 1.48
CA LEU A 445 -8.31 -17.64 1.97
C LEU A 445 -8.07 -16.46 2.92
N ALA A 446 -8.93 -15.46 2.83
CA ALA A 446 -8.92 -14.31 3.73
C ALA A 446 -10.33 -13.74 3.90
N ASN A 447 -10.49 -12.86 4.89
CA ASN A 447 -11.70 -12.08 5.14
C ASN A 447 -12.99 -12.92 5.18
N ILE A 448 -12.93 -14.03 5.91
CA ILE A 448 -14.00 -15.01 6.07
C ILE A 448 -15.02 -14.45 7.05
N ARG A 449 -16.29 -14.39 6.63
CA ARG A 449 -17.38 -13.77 7.38
C ARG A 449 -18.62 -14.62 7.30
N ILE A 450 -19.32 -14.74 8.43
CA ILE A 450 -20.58 -15.47 8.54
C ILE A 450 -21.58 -14.62 9.32
N TRP A 451 -22.80 -14.54 8.80
CA TRP A 451 -23.94 -13.88 9.45
C TRP A 451 -25.10 -14.85 9.62
N ASP A 452 -25.88 -14.70 10.69
CA ASP A 452 -27.12 -15.45 10.94
C ASP A 452 -28.37 -14.78 10.29
N THR A 453 -28.14 -14.11 9.16
CA THR A 453 -29.16 -13.43 8.36
C THR A 453 -28.82 -13.51 6.89
N VAL A 454 -29.84 -13.42 6.04
CA VAL A 454 -29.65 -13.17 4.61
C VAL A 454 -29.42 -11.69 4.34
N TRP A 455 -28.54 -11.40 3.40
CA TRP A 455 -28.34 -10.06 2.86
C TRP A 455 -29.25 -9.81 1.66
N ALA A 456 -29.71 -8.57 1.50
CA ALA A 456 -30.35 -8.14 0.27
C ALA A 456 -29.34 -8.14 -0.89
N LYS A 457 -29.80 -8.45 -2.11
CA LYS A 457 -28.96 -8.44 -3.32
C LYS A 457 -28.27 -7.08 -3.55
N ALA A 458 -28.98 -5.98 -3.32
CA ALA A 458 -28.44 -4.63 -3.47
C ALA A 458 -27.30 -4.35 -2.47
N ASP A 459 -27.42 -4.86 -1.24
CA ASP A 459 -26.38 -4.73 -0.22
C ASP A 459 -25.17 -5.61 -0.55
N MET A 460 -25.38 -6.78 -1.16
CA MET A 460 -24.28 -7.64 -1.61
C MET A 460 -23.40 -6.93 -2.65
N GLN A 461 -24.01 -6.21 -3.59
CA GLN A 461 -23.25 -5.43 -4.58
C GLN A 461 -22.50 -4.26 -3.94
N LYS A 462 -23.10 -3.65 -2.91
CA LYS A 462 -22.54 -2.45 -2.26
C LYS A 462 -21.45 -2.75 -1.23
N TYR A 463 -21.62 -3.80 -0.43
CA TYR A 463 -20.80 -4.08 0.76
C TYR A 463 -19.98 -5.37 0.64
N ASN A 464 -20.22 -6.22 -0.36
CA ASN A 464 -19.45 -7.46 -0.52
C ASN A 464 -18.39 -7.38 -1.62
N HIS A 465 -18.30 -6.25 -2.34
CA HIS A 465 -17.20 -6.01 -3.27
C HIS A 465 -16.00 -5.42 -2.50
N CYS A 466 -14.96 -6.23 -2.30
CA CYS A 466 -13.65 -5.82 -1.75
C CYS A 466 -13.63 -5.21 -0.34
N ASP A 467 -14.73 -5.28 0.41
CA ASP A 467 -14.87 -4.60 1.70
C ASP A 467 -14.08 -5.29 2.82
N THR A 468 -13.13 -4.55 3.41
CA THR A 468 -12.33 -4.94 4.59
C THR A 468 -12.75 -4.25 5.89
N VAL A 469 -13.74 -3.35 5.85
CA VAL A 469 -14.14 -2.49 6.97
C VAL A 469 -15.64 -2.68 7.27
N GLN A 470 -15.96 -3.78 7.97
CA GLN A 470 -17.35 -4.21 8.19
C GLN A 470 -18.14 -3.39 9.23
N VAL A 471 -17.55 -2.38 9.89
CA VAL A 471 -18.24 -1.63 10.95
C VAL A 471 -19.34 -0.70 10.43
N THR A 472 -19.36 -0.40 9.13
CA THR A 472 -20.41 0.38 8.44
C THR A 472 -21.45 -0.52 7.76
N ASN A 473 -21.29 -1.85 7.85
CA ASN A 473 -22.21 -2.82 7.30
C ASN A 473 -23.51 -2.88 8.12
N PRO A 474 -24.70 -2.72 7.52
CA PRO A 474 -25.96 -2.74 8.26
C PRO A 474 -26.25 -4.09 8.95
N TYR A 475 -25.58 -5.16 8.53
CA TYR A 475 -25.71 -6.50 9.10
C TYR A 475 -24.62 -6.83 10.15
N TYR A 476 -23.74 -5.89 10.53
CA TYR A 476 -22.62 -6.16 11.45
C TYR A 476 -23.05 -6.81 12.78
N SER A 477 -24.18 -6.37 13.36
CA SER A 477 -24.73 -6.93 14.61
C SER A 477 -25.21 -8.38 14.51
N ARG A 478 -25.38 -8.88 13.28
CA ARG A 478 -25.81 -10.24 12.94
C ARG A 478 -24.64 -11.15 12.55
N MET A 479 -23.40 -10.65 12.65
CA MET A 479 -22.21 -11.48 12.44
C MET A 479 -22.08 -12.53 13.55
N ILE A 480 -21.87 -13.77 13.14
CA ILE A 480 -21.54 -14.88 14.04
C ILE A 480 -20.09 -15.33 13.95
N GLY A 481 -19.33 -14.80 12.98
CA GLY A 481 -17.88 -14.92 12.91
C GLY A 481 -17.31 -14.01 11.82
N TRP A 482 -16.16 -13.39 12.10
CA TRP A 482 -15.37 -12.62 11.13
C TRP A 482 -13.88 -12.85 11.36
N TRP A 483 -13.28 -13.71 10.55
CA TRP A 483 -11.86 -14.04 10.60
C TRP A 483 -11.15 -13.39 9.43
N LYS A 484 -10.35 -12.38 9.74
CA LYS A 484 -9.65 -11.61 8.71
C LYS A 484 -8.57 -12.46 8.04
N GLY A 485 -7.92 -13.35 8.78
CA GLY A 485 -6.82 -14.16 8.25
C GLY A 485 -5.57 -13.33 8.01
N ILE A 486 -5.25 -12.42 8.94
CA ILE A 486 -4.19 -11.40 8.86
C ILE A 486 -3.31 -11.37 10.13
N GLU A 487 -3.46 -12.37 11.00
CA GLU A 487 -2.89 -12.42 12.34
C GLU A 487 -1.36 -12.60 12.32
N ASN A 488 -0.79 -12.99 11.17
CA ASN A 488 0.64 -13.04 10.87
C ASN A 488 1.45 -14.10 11.64
N THR A 489 0.91 -14.61 12.75
CA THR A 489 1.53 -15.55 13.67
C THR A 489 0.45 -16.18 14.56
N GLY A 490 0.81 -17.21 15.32
CA GLY A 490 -0.08 -17.90 16.25
C GLY A 490 -0.81 -19.09 15.63
N ASN A 491 -1.63 -19.73 16.46
CA ASN A 491 -2.37 -20.95 16.14
C ASN A 491 -3.88 -20.72 16.08
N LYS A 492 -4.30 -19.47 15.81
CA LYS A 492 -5.70 -19.09 15.74
C LYS A 492 -5.95 -18.11 14.61
N LEU A 493 -7.17 -18.17 14.08
CA LEU A 493 -7.79 -17.05 13.39
C LEU A 493 -8.67 -16.31 14.39
N THR A 494 -8.34 -15.05 14.68
CA THR A 494 -9.04 -14.25 15.68
C THR A 494 -10.34 -13.72 15.11
N ASP A 495 -11.43 -13.88 15.87
CA ASP A 495 -12.71 -13.33 15.46
C ASP A 495 -12.77 -11.82 15.73
N ALA A 496 -12.72 -11.05 14.65
CA ALA A 496 -12.89 -9.61 14.66
C ALA A 496 -14.35 -9.18 14.87
N GLY A 497 -15.31 -10.09 14.72
CA GLY A 497 -16.74 -9.86 14.88
C GLY A 497 -17.17 -9.67 16.34
N PRO A 498 -18.49 -9.52 16.59
CA PRO A 498 -19.03 -9.21 17.91
C PRO A 498 -18.95 -10.39 18.90
N LEU A 499 -18.89 -11.64 18.42
CA LEU A 499 -18.97 -12.83 19.28
C LEU A 499 -17.62 -13.34 19.78
N LYS A 500 -16.50 -12.89 19.19
CA LYS A 500 -15.13 -13.26 19.60
C LYS A 500 -14.89 -14.77 19.62
N ARG A 501 -15.41 -15.49 18.62
CA ARG A 501 -15.30 -16.94 18.42
C ARG A 501 -14.14 -17.28 17.49
N ASP A 502 -12.92 -17.30 18.02
CA ASP A 502 -11.72 -17.67 17.25
C ASP A 502 -11.85 -19.06 16.59
N LEU A 503 -11.22 -19.25 15.43
CA LEU A 503 -10.93 -20.59 14.89
C LEU A 503 -9.56 -21.05 15.37
N THR A 504 -9.41 -22.35 15.61
CA THR A 504 -8.12 -22.98 15.91
C THR A 504 -7.46 -23.45 14.62
N LEU A 505 -6.19 -23.13 14.43
CA LEU A 505 -5.38 -23.68 13.35
C LEU A 505 -4.86 -25.06 13.76
N HIS A 506 -5.02 -26.06 12.90
CA HIS A 506 -4.52 -27.41 13.15
C HIS A 506 -2.99 -27.45 13.18
N ASN A 507 -2.37 -26.94 12.11
CA ASN A 507 -0.93 -26.71 12.01
C ASN A 507 -0.62 -25.21 11.99
N PRO A 508 0.62 -24.79 12.33
CA PRO A 508 1.05 -23.43 12.13
C PRO A 508 0.84 -22.99 10.68
N ALA A 509 0.02 -21.95 10.46
CA ALA A 509 -0.33 -21.51 9.12
C ALA A 509 0.88 -20.93 8.37
N GLN A 510 0.95 -21.20 7.06
CA GLN A 510 1.83 -20.47 6.16
C GLN A 510 1.22 -19.10 5.84
N TRP A 511 1.72 -18.05 6.51
CA TRP A 511 1.28 -16.68 6.28
C TRP A 511 2.03 -16.07 5.11
N LEU A 512 1.35 -15.87 3.98
CA LEU A 512 1.93 -15.16 2.85
C LEU A 512 1.72 -13.65 3.02
N THR A 513 2.83 -12.94 3.15
CA THR A 513 2.82 -11.47 3.05
C THR A 513 2.67 -11.09 1.59
N GLN A 514 1.54 -10.51 1.24
CA GLN A 514 1.25 -10.03 -0.10
C GLN A 514 0.45 -8.73 0.01
N GLU A 515 0.49 -7.91 -1.02
CA GLU A 515 -0.47 -6.82 -1.14
C GLU A 515 -1.83 -7.41 -1.47
N ILE A 516 -2.79 -7.19 -0.58
CA ILE A 516 -4.16 -7.69 -0.75
C ILE A 516 -5.04 -6.53 -1.17
N ASP A 517 -5.09 -6.26 -2.47
CA ASP A 517 -6.29 -5.61 -3.00
C ASP A 517 -7.31 -6.69 -3.35
N PHE A 518 -8.37 -6.85 -2.55
CA PHE A 518 -9.48 -7.74 -2.91
C PHE A 518 -10.21 -7.28 -4.20
N CYS A 519 -9.92 -6.07 -4.71
CA CYS A 519 -10.42 -5.53 -5.99
C CYS A 519 -9.45 -5.70 -7.17
N ASN A 520 -8.23 -6.20 -6.96
CA ASN A 520 -7.24 -6.36 -8.04
C ASN A 520 -6.94 -5.08 -8.85
N GLY A 521 -7.14 -3.90 -8.26
CA GLY A 521 -6.79 -2.62 -8.85
C GLY A 521 -5.33 -2.26 -8.60
N ALA A 522 -4.80 -1.31 -9.38
CA ALA A 522 -3.65 -0.55 -8.91
C ALA A 522 -4.12 0.27 -7.70
N ILE A 523 -3.66 -0.04 -6.49
CA ILE A 523 -4.04 0.71 -5.28
C ILE A 523 -3.39 2.11 -5.38
N PRO A 524 -4.15 3.19 -5.60
CA PRO A 524 -3.64 4.55 -5.37
C PRO A 524 -3.61 4.73 -3.85
N ALA A 525 -2.51 5.17 -3.26
CA ALA A 525 -2.44 5.14 -1.81
C ALA A 525 -3.31 6.26 -1.16
N PRO A 526 -4.18 5.92 -0.20
CA PRO A 526 -4.83 6.86 0.73
C PRO A 526 -3.94 7.19 1.94
N VAL A 527 -2.66 6.82 1.87
CA VAL A 527 -1.57 7.15 2.80
C VAL A 527 -0.55 8.03 2.09
N PRO A 528 0.31 8.75 2.83
CA PRO A 528 1.43 9.44 2.23
C PRO A 528 2.29 8.53 1.38
N GLN A 529 2.65 9.03 0.22
CA GLN A 529 3.52 8.42 -0.76
C GLN A 529 4.75 9.28 -0.98
N THR A 530 5.82 8.69 -1.51
CA THR A 530 7.06 9.44 -1.77
C THR A 530 6.85 10.60 -2.73
N VAL A 531 6.02 10.45 -3.75
CA VAL A 531 5.62 11.54 -4.67
C VAL A 531 4.89 12.70 -4.00
N ASP A 532 4.35 12.54 -2.79
CA ASP A 532 3.57 13.58 -2.11
C ASP A 532 4.46 14.64 -1.44
N VAL A 533 5.76 14.38 -1.30
CA VAL A 533 6.69 15.29 -0.62
C VAL A 533 6.82 16.62 -1.35
N LEU A 534 7.04 16.59 -2.68
CA LEU A 534 7.15 17.81 -3.47
C LEU A 534 5.88 18.69 -3.43
N PRO A 535 4.67 18.19 -3.76
CA PRO A 535 3.46 19.02 -3.72
C PRO A 535 3.15 19.53 -2.31
N THR A 536 3.44 18.76 -1.25
CA THR A 536 3.35 19.24 0.14
C THR A 536 4.31 20.41 0.40
N LEU A 537 5.56 20.30 -0.03
CA LEU A 537 6.57 21.35 0.08
C LEU A 537 6.16 22.62 -0.68
N LEU A 538 5.71 22.49 -1.93
CA LEU A 538 5.28 23.61 -2.78
C LEU A 538 4.06 24.32 -2.17
N SER A 539 3.07 23.55 -1.72
CA SER A 539 1.88 24.06 -1.04
C SER A 539 2.26 24.82 0.24
N TRP A 540 3.23 24.32 1.00
CA TRP A 540 3.76 25.02 2.18
C TRP A 540 4.42 26.33 1.79
N LEU A 541 5.14 26.41 0.69
CA LEU A 541 5.75 27.66 0.24
C LEU A 541 4.78 28.60 -0.49
N HIS A 542 3.48 28.25 -0.53
CA HIS A 542 2.44 28.94 -1.31
C HIS A 542 2.78 29.06 -2.80
N ILE A 543 3.48 28.05 -3.33
CA ILE A 543 3.68 27.91 -4.77
C ILE A 543 2.47 27.16 -5.31
N ALA A 544 1.70 27.81 -6.19
CA ALA A 544 0.60 27.16 -6.89
C ALA A 544 1.15 26.06 -7.81
N VAL A 545 0.58 24.86 -7.71
CA VAL A 545 0.91 23.75 -8.60
C VAL A 545 0.17 23.96 -9.92
N ASP A 546 0.92 24.11 -11.01
CA ASP A 546 0.35 24.19 -12.35
C ASP A 546 -0.16 22.79 -12.77
N PRO A 547 -1.43 22.64 -13.19
CA PRO A 547 -1.96 21.37 -13.69
C PRO A 547 -1.12 20.75 -14.82
N GLY A 548 -0.45 21.58 -15.63
CA GLY A 548 0.46 21.17 -16.70
C GLY A 548 1.73 20.48 -16.22
N TRP A 549 2.11 20.60 -14.94
CA TRP A 549 3.22 19.84 -14.36
C TRP A 549 2.87 18.35 -14.21
N ASN A 550 1.57 18.01 -14.22
CA ASN A 550 1.07 16.64 -14.19
C ASN A 550 1.70 15.80 -13.06
N LEU A 551 1.77 16.38 -11.86
CA LEU A 551 2.25 15.70 -10.65
C LEU A 551 1.34 14.50 -10.31
N ASP A 552 1.93 13.43 -9.80
CA ASP A 552 1.17 12.28 -9.28
C ASP A 552 0.82 12.44 -7.81
N GLY A 553 1.68 13.15 -7.07
CA GLY A 553 1.49 13.36 -5.65
C GLY A 553 0.48 14.45 -5.30
N VAL A 554 0.05 14.43 -4.05
CA VAL A 554 -0.86 15.41 -3.44
C VAL A 554 -0.24 16.06 -2.20
N SER A 555 -0.77 17.22 -1.81
CA SER A 555 -0.35 17.87 -0.56
C SER A 555 -1.10 17.26 0.63
N TRP A 556 -0.35 16.96 1.71
CA TRP A 556 -0.91 16.48 2.98
C TRP A 556 -1.03 17.55 4.07
N LEU A 557 -0.89 18.84 3.70
CA LEU A 557 -1.11 19.93 4.65
C LEU A 557 -2.59 19.97 5.09
N PRO A 558 -2.88 20.17 6.39
CA PRO A 558 -4.23 20.14 6.96
C PRO A 558 -5.06 21.41 6.70
#